data_AF-A0A957WZ94-F1
#
_entry.id   AF-A0A957WZ94-F1
#
_cell.length_a   1.000
_cell.length_b   1.000
_cell.length_c   1.000
_cell.angle_alpha   90.00
_cell.angle_beta   90.00
_cell.angle_gamma   90.00
#
_symmetry.space_group_name_H-M   'P 1'
#
loop_
_entity.id
_entity.type
_entity.pdbx_description
1 polymer ?
#
loop_
_entity_poly.entity_id
_entity_poly.type
_entity_poly.pdbx_seq_one_letter_code
_entity_poly.pdbx_strand_id
1 'polypeptide(L)'
;IVTAGDKKIEIQTEEGTVSVRPKDVTFLHAGPLRSLRDLKPVQGEILAAWELLAGETTTLTELVELAYGAATPSATWAAWQTVTEGLYFSGGPDAIAVHSAETVAEIQATRAAKEAAERAWEAFLGRLQRGEYAAADEPLLGDIVALALEQRENSRVMRALAREETPQNAHNLLLEVGYWTETNNPYPHRLGVTISQPEFTLPTLPDEARRDLTHLTALAIDDEGSTDPDDALSWEDDRIWIHIADVAALITPDSDADREARARGANLYLPEGTIHMLPAAATALLGLGLQERSPALSFGLRLNADATIAEIEITPSWVQVTRLTYEEADERLAEPIFAELYALAQRYAARRQANGAVELSLSEVKIRVHDEEVVIKPLPALRSRDLVREAML
;
A
#
# COMPACT_ATOMS: atom_id res chain seq x y z
N ILE A 1 56.47 -21.87 11.16
CA ILE A 1 57.04 -23.24 11.36
C ILE A 1 55.86 -24.19 11.55
N VAL A 2 55.86 -25.36 10.93
CA VAL A 2 54.78 -26.35 11.10
C VAL A 2 55.35 -27.54 11.87
N THR A 3 54.75 -27.87 13.01
CA THR A 3 55.11 -29.02 13.83
C THR A 3 53.93 -29.99 13.86
N ALA A 4 54.08 -31.16 13.24
CA ALA A 4 53.04 -32.17 13.18
C ALA A 4 53.24 -33.23 14.28
N GLY A 5 52.22 -33.46 15.09
CA GLY A 5 52.14 -34.61 16.02
C GLY A 5 50.85 -35.40 15.81
N ASP A 6 50.79 -36.63 16.33
CA ASP A 6 49.71 -37.60 16.07
C ASP A 6 48.28 -37.09 16.36
N LYS A 7 48.12 -36.06 17.22
CA LYS A 7 46.80 -35.52 17.63
C LYS A 7 46.54 -34.08 17.20
N LYS A 8 47.57 -33.30 16.86
CA LYS A 8 47.47 -31.88 16.53
C LYS A 8 48.63 -31.43 15.66
N ILE A 9 48.35 -30.51 14.74
CA ILE A 9 49.34 -29.82 13.93
C ILE A 9 49.40 -28.38 14.46
N GLU A 10 50.60 -27.93 14.84
CA GLU A 10 50.83 -26.57 15.31
C GLU A 10 51.48 -25.75 14.19
N ILE A 11 50.83 -24.66 13.79
CA ILE A 11 51.25 -23.75 12.73
C ILE A 11 51.62 -22.43 13.39
N GLN A 12 52.91 -22.08 13.32
CA GLN A 12 53.43 -20.80 13.76
C GLN A 12 53.31 -19.79 12.62
N THR A 13 52.42 -18.80 12.78
CA THR A 13 52.21 -17.65 11.88
C THR A 13 52.88 -16.40 12.46
N GLU A 14 52.88 -15.30 11.71
CA GLU A 14 53.41 -14.01 12.19
C GLU A 14 52.55 -13.40 13.33
N GLU A 15 51.31 -13.87 13.49
CA GLU A 15 50.35 -13.40 14.50
C GLU A 15 50.23 -14.33 15.73
N GLY A 16 50.85 -15.52 15.71
CA GLY A 16 50.80 -16.46 16.84
C GLY A 16 50.92 -17.94 16.44
N THR A 17 50.61 -18.83 17.38
CA THR A 17 50.56 -20.28 17.11
C THR A 17 49.11 -20.74 17.01
N VAL A 18 48.74 -21.32 15.86
CA VAL A 18 47.43 -21.89 15.60
C VAL A 18 47.51 -23.41 15.67
N SER A 19 46.60 -24.06 16.39
CA SER A 19 46.53 -25.52 16.48
C SER A 19 45.33 -26.04 15.70
N VAL A 20 45.57 -26.96 14.76
CA VAL A 20 44.54 -27.59 13.91
C VAL A 20 44.58 -29.10 14.08
N ARG A 21 43.43 -29.76 13.88
CA ARG A 21 43.37 -31.23 13.92
C ARG A 21 43.86 -31.77 12.57
N PRO A 22 44.51 -32.96 12.54
CA PRO A 22 44.98 -33.54 11.28
C PRO A 22 43.90 -33.67 10.20
N LYS A 23 42.64 -33.92 10.59
CA LYS A 23 41.49 -34.01 9.68
C LYS A 23 41.05 -32.67 9.06
N ASP A 24 41.46 -31.55 9.63
CA ASP A 24 41.14 -30.20 9.15
C ASP A 24 42.27 -29.66 8.23
N VAL A 25 43.25 -30.50 7.89
CA VAL A 25 44.41 -30.15 7.04
C VAL A 25 44.44 -31.07 5.83
N THR A 26 44.52 -30.46 4.66
CA THR A 26 44.66 -31.17 3.40
C THR A 26 46.14 -31.31 3.06
N PHE A 27 46.63 -32.55 2.97
CA PHE A 27 48.01 -32.81 2.55
C PHE A 27 48.12 -32.68 1.04
N LEU A 28 48.98 -31.78 0.56
CA LEU A 28 49.13 -31.51 -0.88
C LEU A 28 50.41 -32.12 -1.46
N HIS A 29 51.54 -32.06 -0.75
CA HIS A 29 52.84 -32.49 -1.29
C HIS A 29 53.87 -32.85 -0.20
N ALA A 30 54.73 -33.83 -0.45
CA ALA A 30 55.73 -34.34 0.51
C ALA A 30 57.04 -33.51 0.62
N GLY A 31 57.30 -32.63 -0.36
CA GLY A 31 58.48 -31.77 -0.41
C GLY A 31 59.55 -32.25 -1.41
N PRO A 32 60.82 -31.80 -1.31
CA PRO A 32 61.37 -30.98 -0.24
C PRO A 32 61.00 -29.49 -0.40
N LEU A 33 60.46 -28.90 0.67
CA LEU A 33 60.20 -27.47 0.79
C LEU A 33 60.65 -27.02 2.18
N ARG A 34 61.61 -26.10 2.27
CA ARG A 34 62.18 -25.66 3.57
C ARG A 34 61.41 -24.50 4.19
N SER A 35 60.78 -23.66 3.36
CA SER A 35 59.92 -22.55 3.78
C SER A 35 58.76 -22.38 2.80
N LEU A 36 57.58 -21.98 3.29
CA LEU A 36 56.45 -21.62 2.43
C LEU A 36 56.77 -20.40 1.54
N ARG A 37 57.71 -19.55 1.96
CA ARG A 37 58.22 -18.42 1.15
C ARG A 37 58.97 -18.89 -0.11
N ASP A 38 59.35 -20.17 -0.17
CA ASP A 38 60.01 -20.77 -1.33
C ASP A 38 59.00 -21.25 -2.40
N LEU A 39 57.69 -21.17 -2.14
CA LEU A 39 56.64 -21.39 -3.14
C LEU A 39 56.63 -20.22 -4.12
N LYS A 40 57.33 -20.41 -5.25
CA LYS A 40 57.38 -19.43 -6.32
C LYS A 40 56.23 -19.65 -7.30
N PRO A 41 55.64 -18.58 -7.88
CA PRO A 41 54.68 -18.72 -8.96
C PRO A 41 55.28 -19.54 -10.10
N VAL A 42 54.56 -20.58 -10.53
CA VAL A 42 54.94 -21.42 -11.67
C VAL A 42 53.95 -21.14 -12.79
N GLN A 43 54.45 -20.91 -14.00
CA GLN A 43 53.61 -20.86 -15.19
C GLN A 43 53.37 -22.29 -15.69
N GLY A 44 52.11 -22.62 -15.94
CA GLY A 44 51.69 -23.88 -16.52
C GLY A 44 50.41 -23.70 -17.31
N GLU A 45 50.00 -24.74 -18.01
CA GLU A 45 48.86 -24.76 -18.93
C GLU A 45 47.63 -25.38 -18.27
N ILE A 46 47.28 -24.92 -17.07
CA ILE A 46 46.18 -25.52 -16.29
C ILE A 46 44.81 -25.43 -16.99
N LEU A 47 44.61 -24.43 -17.83
CA LEU A 47 43.40 -24.32 -18.67
C LEU A 47 43.40 -25.35 -19.80
N ALA A 48 44.55 -25.65 -20.40
CA ALA A 48 44.65 -26.73 -21.39
C ALA A 48 44.42 -28.10 -20.74
N ALA A 49 44.93 -28.30 -19.53
CA ALA A 49 44.65 -29.48 -18.73
C ALA A 49 43.15 -29.61 -18.39
N TRP A 50 42.48 -28.50 -18.06
CA TRP A 50 41.03 -28.45 -17.89
C TRP A 50 40.29 -28.84 -19.17
N GLU A 51 40.65 -28.26 -20.32
CA GLU A 51 40.00 -28.57 -21.62
C GLU A 51 40.09 -30.05 -21.99
N LEU A 52 41.20 -30.70 -21.65
CA LEU A 52 41.42 -32.14 -21.90
C LEU A 52 40.59 -33.03 -20.98
N LEU A 53 40.39 -32.63 -19.73
CA LEU A 53 39.74 -33.45 -18.69
C LEU A 53 38.27 -33.02 -18.42
N ALA A 54 37.73 -32.08 -19.19
CA ALA A 54 36.44 -31.45 -18.92
C ALA A 54 35.30 -32.48 -18.79
N GLY A 55 34.60 -32.48 -17.65
CA GLY A 55 33.52 -33.43 -17.35
C GLY A 55 33.98 -34.74 -16.71
N GLU A 56 35.28 -34.93 -16.50
CA GLU A 56 35.83 -36.12 -15.84
C GLU A 56 36.19 -35.87 -14.37
N THR A 57 36.70 -36.90 -13.70
CA THR A 57 37.29 -36.83 -12.36
C THR A 57 38.78 -37.15 -12.46
N THR A 58 39.62 -36.36 -11.82
CA THR A 58 41.08 -36.55 -11.78
C THR A 58 41.60 -36.42 -10.35
N THR A 59 42.89 -36.67 -10.14
CA THR A 59 43.59 -36.41 -8.88
C THR A 59 44.46 -35.16 -9.00
N LEU A 60 44.84 -34.57 -7.86
CA LEU A 60 45.74 -33.41 -7.83
C LEU A 60 47.09 -33.74 -8.47
N THR A 61 47.59 -34.96 -8.29
CA THR A 61 48.86 -35.38 -8.90
C THR A 61 48.76 -35.40 -10.43
N GLU A 62 47.73 -36.04 -10.99
CA GLU A 62 47.50 -36.10 -12.43
C GLU A 62 47.29 -34.71 -13.04
N LEU A 63 46.48 -33.86 -12.37
CA LEU A 63 46.24 -32.49 -12.80
C LEU A 63 47.54 -31.67 -12.85
N VAL A 64 48.41 -31.82 -11.86
CA VAL A 64 49.69 -31.10 -11.78
C VAL A 64 50.68 -31.60 -12.83
N GLU A 65 50.76 -32.91 -13.06
CA GLU A 65 51.59 -33.49 -14.11
C GLU A 65 51.14 -33.01 -15.50
N LEU A 66 49.83 -32.98 -15.74
CA LEU A 66 49.27 -32.52 -17.02
C LEU A 66 49.48 -31.02 -17.24
N ALA A 67 49.26 -30.19 -16.21
CA ALA A 67 49.32 -28.73 -16.32
C ALA A 67 50.74 -28.15 -16.23
N TYR A 68 51.65 -28.78 -15.48
CA TYR A 68 52.97 -28.22 -15.16
C TYR A 68 54.14 -29.16 -15.47
N GLY A 69 53.88 -30.38 -15.94
CA GLY A 69 54.90 -31.38 -16.32
C GLY A 69 55.62 -32.07 -15.16
N ALA A 70 55.56 -31.53 -13.94
CA ALA A 70 56.14 -32.13 -12.75
C ALA A 70 55.41 -31.69 -11.46
N ALA A 71 55.12 -32.67 -10.60
CA ALA A 71 54.60 -32.45 -9.25
C ALA A 71 55.67 -31.86 -8.32
N THR A 72 55.98 -30.58 -8.49
CA THR A 72 56.80 -29.82 -7.54
C THR A 72 55.90 -29.20 -6.45
N PRO A 73 56.43 -28.84 -5.26
CA PRO A 73 55.63 -28.17 -4.23
C PRO A 73 54.91 -26.91 -4.76
N SER A 74 55.60 -26.10 -5.56
CA SER A 74 55.05 -24.87 -6.13
C SER A 74 53.98 -25.13 -7.19
N ALA A 75 54.18 -26.11 -8.08
CA ALA A 75 53.19 -26.48 -9.10
C ALA A 75 51.93 -27.10 -8.45
N THR A 76 52.12 -27.95 -7.44
CA THR A 76 51.02 -28.56 -6.68
C THR A 76 50.19 -27.52 -5.94
N TRP A 77 50.86 -26.54 -5.32
CA TRP A 77 50.17 -25.42 -4.69
C TRP A 77 49.41 -24.56 -5.70
N ALA A 78 50.02 -24.22 -6.85
CA ALA A 78 49.37 -23.44 -7.89
C ALA A 78 48.11 -24.13 -8.44
N ALA A 79 48.19 -25.44 -8.73
CA ALA A 79 47.03 -26.21 -9.18
C ALA A 79 45.93 -26.25 -8.12
N TRP A 80 46.31 -26.48 -6.85
CA TRP A 80 45.35 -26.51 -5.76
C TRP A 80 44.66 -25.16 -5.53
N GLN A 81 45.35 -24.04 -5.75
CA GLN A 81 44.71 -22.72 -5.69
C GLN A 81 43.58 -22.59 -6.71
N THR A 82 43.79 -23.03 -7.95
CA THR A 82 42.75 -23.04 -8.99
C THR A 82 41.60 -23.99 -8.64
N VAL A 83 41.89 -25.13 -7.99
CA VAL A 83 40.84 -26.04 -7.51
C VAL A 83 39.99 -25.39 -6.42
N THR A 84 40.63 -24.70 -5.47
CA THR A 84 39.91 -23.98 -4.41
C THR A 84 39.17 -22.74 -4.88
N GLU A 85 39.56 -22.17 -6.03
CA GLU A 85 38.82 -21.08 -6.67
C GLU A 85 37.43 -21.53 -7.11
N GLY A 86 37.24 -22.83 -7.40
CA GLY A 86 35.93 -23.42 -7.65
C GLY A 86 35.32 -23.11 -9.01
N LEU A 87 36.07 -22.46 -9.92
CA LEU A 87 35.58 -22.11 -11.25
C LEU A 87 35.65 -23.31 -12.20
N TYR A 88 36.84 -23.86 -12.37
CA TYR A 88 37.13 -24.95 -13.31
C TYR A 88 37.13 -26.33 -12.67
N PHE A 89 37.32 -26.39 -11.35
CA PHE A 89 37.43 -27.64 -10.60
C PHE A 89 36.76 -27.52 -9.24
N SER A 90 36.43 -28.66 -8.63
CA SER A 90 35.99 -28.75 -7.23
C SER A 90 36.36 -30.12 -6.64
N GLY A 91 36.30 -30.26 -5.31
CA GLY A 91 36.55 -31.53 -4.63
C GLY A 91 37.82 -31.57 -3.79
N GLY A 92 38.32 -32.78 -3.51
CA GLY A 92 39.50 -33.05 -2.68
C GLY A 92 40.72 -33.44 -3.53
N PRO A 93 41.95 -33.48 -2.97
CA PRO A 93 43.15 -33.82 -3.75
C PRO A 93 43.10 -35.19 -4.42
N ASP A 94 42.41 -36.15 -3.79
CA ASP A 94 42.29 -37.51 -4.31
C ASP A 94 41.11 -37.70 -5.27
N ALA A 95 40.22 -36.71 -5.37
CA ALA A 95 39.03 -36.74 -6.22
C ALA A 95 38.60 -35.30 -6.55
N ILE A 96 39.14 -34.80 -7.66
CA ILE A 96 38.85 -33.49 -8.23
C ILE A 96 37.84 -33.70 -9.37
N ALA A 97 36.66 -33.13 -9.22
CA ALA A 97 35.71 -33.01 -10.32
C ALA A 97 36.16 -31.88 -11.25
N VAL A 98 36.36 -32.18 -12.53
CA VAL A 98 36.72 -31.21 -13.56
C VAL A 98 35.43 -30.71 -14.20
N HIS A 99 35.10 -29.44 -14.02
CA HIS A 99 33.85 -28.87 -14.51
C HIS A 99 33.79 -28.89 -16.03
N SER A 100 32.63 -29.22 -16.61
CA SER A 100 32.43 -29.10 -18.06
C SER A 100 32.41 -27.62 -18.49
N ALA A 101 32.56 -27.35 -19.78
CA ALA A 101 32.40 -25.99 -20.32
C ALA A 101 31.03 -25.37 -19.99
N GLU A 102 29.97 -26.20 -19.95
CA GLU A 102 28.63 -25.78 -19.55
C GLU A 102 28.59 -25.37 -18.06
N THR A 103 29.10 -26.21 -17.17
CA THR A 103 29.16 -25.89 -15.73
C THR A 103 30.02 -24.66 -15.45
N VAL A 104 31.15 -24.48 -16.15
CA VAL A 104 31.98 -23.27 -16.03
C VAL A 104 31.19 -22.05 -16.47
N ALA A 105 30.46 -22.11 -17.58
CA ALA A 105 29.63 -21.01 -18.06
C ALA A 105 28.51 -20.65 -17.06
N GLU A 106 27.87 -21.65 -16.44
CA GLU A 106 26.86 -21.43 -15.38
C GLU A 106 27.45 -20.76 -14.14
N ILE A 107 28.63 -21.22 -13.69
CA ILE A 107 29.33 -20.62 -12.54
C ILE A 107 29.73 -19.17 -12.85
N GLN A 108 30.26 -18.90 -14.04
CA GLN A 108 30.61 -17.55 -14.48
C GLN A 108 29.38 -16.64 -14.56
N ALA A 109 28.28 -17.13 -15.15
CA ALA A 109 27.03 -16.38 -15.24
C ALA A 109 26.49 -16.05 -13.84
N THR A 110 26.55 -17.00 -12.91
CA THR A 110 26.13 -16.81 -11.52
C THR A 110 26.99 -15.77 -10.79
N ARG A 111 28.33 -15.86 -10.93
CA ARG A 111 29.27 -14.87 -10.34
C ARG A 111 29.03 -13.48 -10.92
N ALA A 112 28.94 -13.37 -12.25
CA ALA A 112 28.69 -12.11 -12.93
C ALA A 112 27.34 -11.49 -12.55
N ALA A 113 26.28 -12.31 -12.40
CA ALA A 113 24.98 -11.86 -11.93
C ALA A 113 25.05 -11.33 -10.49
N LYS A 114 25.78 -12.02 -9.60
CA LYS A 114 26.00 -11.56 -8.21
C LYS A 114 26.74 -10.22 -8.17
N GLU A 115 27.85 -10.09 -8.90
CA GLU A 115 28.61 -8.84 -9.00
C GLU A 115 27.79 -7.71 -9.61
N ALA A 116 26.95 -8.01 -10.61
CA ALA A 116 26.02 -7.04 -11.19
C ALA A 116 24.97 -6.59 -10.17
N ALA A 117 24.41 -7.50 -9.38
CA ALA A 117 23.44 -7.19 -8.33
C ALA A 117 24.06 -6.34 -7.20
N GLU A 118 25.28 -6.65 -6.77
CA GLU A 118 26.02 -5.86 -5.77
C GLU A 118 26.28 -4.44 -6.29
N ARG A 119 26.77 -4.29 -7.53
CA ARG A 119 26.94 -2.96 -8.15
C ARG A 119 25.63 -2.20 -8.30
N ALA A 120 24.55 -2.86 -8.69
CA ALA A 120 23.24 -2.24 -8.80
C ALA A 120 22.72 -1.76 -7.44
N TRP A 121 22.92 -2.56 -6.39
CA TRP A 121 22.57 -2.22 -5.02
C TRP A 121 23.35 -1.01 -4.50
N GLU A 122 24.66 -0.97 -4.70
CA GLU A 122 25.49 0.20 -4.33
C GLU A 122 25.08 1.45 -5.10
N ALA A 123 24.82 1.32 -6.41
CA ALA A 123 24.37 2.43 -7.24
C ALA A 123 23.00 2.96 -6.79
N PHE A 124 22.08 2.07 -6.39
CA PHE A 124 20.78 2.42 -5.82
C PHE A 124 20.92 3.20 -4.52
N LEU A 125 21.69 2.69 -3.54
CA LEU A 125 21.92 3.40 -2.29
C LEU A 125 22.57 4.77 -2.51
N GLY A 126 23.52 4.85 -3.45
CA GLY A 126 24.17 6.10 -3.83
C GLY A 126 23.21 7.12 -4.47
N ARG A 127 22.18 6.66 -5.21
CA ARG A 127 21.11 7.53 -5.72
C ARG A 127 20.23 8.06 -4.59
N LEU A 128 19.75 7.17 -3.71
CA LEU A 128 18.90 7.58 -2.58
C LEU A 128 19.61 8.60 -1.67
N GLN A 129 20.91 8.43 -1.42
CA GLN A 129 21.72 9.38 -0.64
C GLN A 129 21.82 10.78 -1.28
N ARG A 130 21.65 10.87 -2.62
CA ARG A 130 21.60 12.15 -3.34
C ARG A 130 20.19 12.72 -3.47
N GLY A 131 19.17 12.06 -2.93
CA GLY A 131 17.78 12.47 -3.13
C GLY A 131 17.25 12.13 -4.53
N GLU A 132 17.76 11.07 -5.16
CA GLU A 132 17.39 10.65 -6.51
C GLU A 132 16.91 9.19 -6.50
N TYR A 133 16.08 8.82 -7.48
CA TYR A 133 15.82 7.42 -7.83
C TYR A 133 15.76 7.25 -9.35
N ALA A 134 15.85 6.00 -9.82
CA ALA A 134 15.65 5.64 -11.22
C ALA A 134 14.50 4.64 -11.35
N ALA A 135 13.87 4.56 -12.52
CA ALA A 135 12.77 3.61 -12.77
C ALA A 135 13.16 2.13 -12.54
N ALA A 136 14.44 1.78 -12.68
CA ALA A 136 14.94 0.44 -12.38
C ALA A 136 14.94 0.11 -10.87
N ASP A 137 14.77 1.10 -10.01
CA ASP A 137 14.81 0.95 -8.55
C ASP A 137 13.46 0.53 -7.96
N GLU A 138 12.38 0.49 -8.76
CA GLU A 138 11.02 0.17 -8.34
C GLU A 138 10.93 -1.07 -7.41
N PRO A 139 11.58 -2.21 -7.73
CA PRO A 139 11.49 -3.39 -6.87
C PRO A 139 12.15 -3.20 -5.50
N LEU A 140 13.14 -2.30 -5.40
CA LEU A 140 13.88 -2.00 -4.17
C LEU A 140 13.17 -0.92 -3.34
N LEU A 141 12.53 0.05 -4.01
CA LEU A 141 11.69 1.07 -3.37
C LEU A 141 10.48 0.44 -2.66
N GLY A 142 9.96 -0.68 -3.17
CA GLY A 142 8.89 -1.44 -2.53
C GLY A 142 9.17 -1.85 -1.08
N ASP A 143 10.44 -2.04 -0.70
CA ASP A 143 10.84 -2.30 0.69
C ASP A 143 10.60 -1.09 1.60
N ILE A 144 10.91 0.11 1.11
CA ILE A 144 10.68 1.38 1.83
C ILE A 144 9.18 1.68 1.88
N VAL A 145 8.47 1.50 0.77
CA VAL A 145 7.01 1.69 0.68
C VAL A 145 6.29 0.78 1.67
N ALA A 146 6.65 -0.50 1.74
CA ALA A 146 6.02 -1.43 2.68
C ALA A 146 6.23 -1.03 4.15
N LEU A 147 7.40 -0.51 4.50
CA LEU A 147 7.64 0.04 5.84
C LEU A 147 6.86 1.34 6.07
N ALA A 148 6.83 2.25 5.10
CA ALA A 148 6.09 3.51 5.18
C ALA A 148 4.58 3.30 5.36
N LEU A 149 4.04 2.22 4.79
CA LEU A 149 2.63 1.83 4.90
C LEU A 149 2.33 0.90 6.08
N GLU A 150 3.30 0.63 6.97
CA GLU A 150 3.16 -0.31 8.10
C GLU A 150 2.79 -1.76 7.70
N GLN A 151 3.10 -2.15 6.46
CA GLN A 151 2.93 -3.52 5.98
C GLN A 151 4.09 -4.43 6.40
N ARG A 152 5.20 -3.84 6.88
CA ARG A 152 6.37 -4.52 7.41
C ARG A 152 6.99 -3.70 8.53
N GLU A 153 7.71 -4.38 9.42
CA GLU A 153 8.40 -3.77 10.56
C GLU A 153 9.86 -3.40 10.26
N ASN A 154 10.45 -3.97 9.21
CA ASN A 154 11.88 -3.83 8.91
C ASN A 154 12.09 -3.52 7.42
N SER A 155 13.14 -2.75 7.11
CA SER A 155 13.60 -2.43 5.77
C SER A 155 15.12 -2.59 5.65
N ARG A 156 15.54 -3.43 4.70
CA ARG A 156 16.97 -3.60 4.37
C ARG A 156 17.56 -2.29 3.84
N VAL A 157 16.78 -1.55 3.07
CA VAL A 157 17.23 -0.28 2.48
C VAL A 157 17.47 0.76 3.57
N MET A 158 16.52 0.94 4.50
CA MET A 158 16.66 1.89 5.61
C MET A 158 17.90 1.58 6.46
N ARG A 159 18.12 0.30 6.79
CA ARG A 159 19.29 -0.15 7.55
C ARG A 159 20.60 0.14 6.81
N ALA A 160 20.65 -0.10 5.51
CA ALA A 160 21.84 0.15 4.69
C ALA A 160 22.15 1.65 4.57
N LEU A 161 21.12 2.51 4.65
CA LEU A 161 21.25 3.96 4.72
C LEU A 161 21.53 4.48 6.14
N ALA A 162 21.65 3.59 7.14
CA ALA A 162 21.79 3.93 8.55
C ALA A 162 20.67 4.85 9.07
N ARG A 163 19.46 4.70 8.54
CA ARG A 163 18.25 5.38 9.01
C ARG A 163 17.48 4.46 9.95
N GLU A 164 16.87 5.03 10.98
CA GLU A 164 15.98 4.29 11.88
C GLU A 164 14.75 3.78 11.11
N GLU A 165 14.43 2.50 11.29
CA GLU A 165 13.41 1.75 10.55
C GLU A 165 11.99 2.07 11.06
N THR A 166 11.55 3.32 10.89
CA THR A 166 10.18 3.76 11.26
C THR A 166 9.34 4.09 10.03
N PRO A 167 7.99 3.96 10.11
CA PRO A 167 7.10 4.36 9.02
C PRO A 167 7.25 5.85 8.63
N GLN A 168 7.53 6.71 9.60
CA GLN A 168 7.72 8.15 9.36
C GLN A 168 9.03 8.42 8.63
N ASN A 169 10.13 7.76 9.00
CA ASN A 169 11.41 7.93 8.33
C ASN A 169 11.40 7.34 6.91
N ALA A 170 10.69 6.23 6.71
CA ALA A 170 10.48 5.65 5.39
C ALA A 170 9.66 6.57 4.49
N HIS A 171 8.55 7.14 5.01
CA HIS A 171 7.78 8.16 4.30
C HIS A 171 8.65 9.37 3.93
N ASN A 172 9.39 9.94 4.89
CA ASN A 172 10.29 11.07 4.63
C ASN A 172 11.31 10.76 3.53
N LEU A 173 11.90 9.56 3.53
CA LEU A 173 12.84 9.15 2.48
C LEU A 173 12.16 9.12 1.10
N LEU A 174 10.91 8.63 1.00
CA LEU A 174 10.17 8.60 -0.27
C LEU A 174 9.85 10.01 -0.80
N LEU A 175 9.62 10.98 0.09
CA LEU A 175 9.47 12.40 -0.26
C LEU A 175 10.81 13.01 -0.69
N GLU A 176 11.88 12.78 0.08
CA GLU A 176 13.21 13.32 -0.21
C GLU A 176 13.75 12.92 -1.58
N VAL A 177 13.44 11.69 -2.03
CA VAL A 177 13.87 11.20 -3.35
C VAL A 177 12.88 11.54 -4.47
N GLY A 178 11.73 12.15 -4.14
CA GLY A 178 10.68 12.49 -5.10
C GLY A 178 9.92 11.28 -5.66
N TYR A 179 9.90 10.16 -4.94
CA TYR A 179 9.08 8.99 -5.31
C TYR A 179 7.63 9.18 -4.87
N TRP A 180 7.43 9.76 -3.69
CA TRP A 180 6.13 10.26 -3.23
C TRP A 180 6.13 11.79 -3.24
N THR A 181 4.94 12.36 -3.34
CA THR A 181 4.71 13.80 -3.18
C THR A 181 4.04 14.07 -1.84
N GLU A 182 3.94 15.35 -1.45
CA GLU A 182 3.34 15.76 -0.17
C GLU A 182 1.87 15.35 -0.02
N THR A 183 1.21 14.99 -1.12
CA THR A 183 -0.19 14.54 -1.15
C THR A 183 -0.33 13.02 -1.02
N ASN A 184 0.78 12.27 -0.95
CA ASN A 184 0.72 10.84 -0.62
C ASN A 184 0.31 10.65 0.84
N ASN A 185 -0.95 10.25 1.05
CA ASN A 185 -1.51 9.99 2.36
C ASN A 185 -1.41 8.49 2.73
N PRO A 186 -0.50 8.09 3.66
CA PRO A 186 -0.32 6.68 4.03
C PRO A 186 -1.33 6.19 5.08
N TYR A 187 -2.09 7.09 5.71
CA TYR A 187 -2.91 6.74 6.87
C TYR A 187 -4.04 5.75 6.57
N PRO A 188 -4.76 5.84 5.43
CA PRO A 188 -5.75 4.83 5.09
C PRO A 188 -5.18 3.41 5.08
N HIS A 189 -3.99 3.24 4.49
CA HIS A 189 -3.30 1.95 4.51
C HIS A 189 -2.87 1.52 5.92
N ARG A 190 -2.26 2.43 6.70
CA ARG A 190 -1.80 2.12 8.07
C ARG A 190 -2.94 1.73 9.01
N LEU A 191 -4.10 2.36 8.85
CA LEU A 191 -5.30 2.05 9.62
C LEU A 191 -6.02 0.78 9.12
N GLY A 192 -5.56 0.20 8.00
CA GLY A 192 -6.18 -0.98 7.41
C GLY A 192 -7.60 -0.74 6.91
N VAL A 193 -7.96 0.52 6.59
CA VAL A 193 -9.27 0.82 6.02
C VAL A 193 -9.28 0.46 4.54
N THR A 194 -10.42 -0.03 4.06
CA THR A 194 -10.59 -0.38 2.65
C THR A 194 -10.54 0.88 1.79
N ILE A 195 -9.64 0.90 0.79
CA ILE A 195 -9.45 2.04 -0.13
C ILE A 195 -9.87 1.76 -1.57
N SER A 196 -10.31 0.55 -1.86
CA SER A 196 -10.92 0.22 -3.15
C SER A 196 -12.40 0.59 -3.14
N GLN A 197 -12.93 0.98 -4.31
CA GLN A 197 -14.38 1.11 -4.46
C GLN A 197 -15.04 -0.27 -4.34
N PRO A 198 -16.26 -0.33 -3.78
CA PRO A 198 -16.98 -1.60 -3.66
C PRO A 198 -17.43 -2.08 -5.04
N GLU A 199 -17.20 -3.36 -5.31
CA GLU A 199 -17.58 -4.02 -6.56
C GLU A 199 -18.59 -5.14 -6.26
N PHE A 200 -19.87 -4.80 -6.26
CA PHE A 200 -20.94 -5.78 -6.20
C PHE A 200 -22.12 -5.37 -7.09
N THR A 201 -22.85 -6.37 -7.58
CA THR A 201 -24.04 -6.15 -8.40
C THR A 201 -25.23 -5.83 -7.52
N LEU A 202 -25.92 -4.75 -7.84
CA LEU A 202 -27.20 -4.42 -7.21
C LEU A 202 -28.34 -5.16 -7.91
N PRO A 203 -29.36 -5.63 -7.17
CA PRO A 203 -30.59 -6.09 -7.79
C PRO A 203 -31.30 -4.92 -8.47
N THR A 204 -32.24 -5.25 -9.36
CA THR A 204 -33.19 -4.25 -9.87
C THR A 204 -34.12 -3.83 -8.75
N LEU A 205 -34.57 -2.58 -8.76
CA LEU A 205 -35.59 -2.10 -7.84
C LEU A 205 -36.83 -3.01 -7.93
N PRO A 206 -37.34 -3.53 -6.80
CA PRO A 206 -38.50 -4.41 -6.81
C PRO A 206 -39.74 -3.65 -7.30
N ASP A 207 -40.62 -4.36 -8.01
CA ASP A 207 -41.93 -3.85 -8.41
C ASP A 207 -42.89 -3.90 -7.21
N GLU A 208 -42.88 -2.81 -6.43
CA GLU A 208 -43.71 -2.65 -5.24
C GLU A 208 -44.54 -1.37 -5.30
N ALA A 209 -45.69 -1.40 -4.61
CA ALA A 209 -46.54 -0.23 -4.52
C ALA A 209 -45.85 0.87 -3.70
N ARG A 210 -45.65 2.03 -4.33
CA ARG A 210 -45.06 3.23 -3.72
C ARG A 210 -46.07 4.37 -3.81
N ARG A 211 -46.19 5.17 -2.75
CA ARG A 211 -47.03 6.36 -2.76
C ARG A 211 -46.50 7.35 -3.79
N ASP A 212 -47.35 7.81 -4.68
CA ASP A 212 -46.98 8.85 -5.62
C ASP A 212 -46.98 10.21 -4.92
N LEU A 213 -45.80 10.82 -4.81
CA LEU A 213 -45.57 12.15 -4.25
C LEU A 213 -44.91 13.07 -5.28
N THR A 214 -44.89 12.72 -6.58
CA THR A 214 -44.23 13.56 -7.59
C THR A 214 -44.95 14.87 -7.87
N HIS A 215 -46.18 15.04 -7.38
CA HIS A 215 -46.88 16.32 -7.43
C HIS A 215 -46.30 17.35 -6.45
N LEU A 216 -45.49 16.92 -5.48
CA LEU A 216 -44.83 17.80 -4.52
C LEU A 216 -43.50 18.32 -5.07
N THR A 217 -43.21 19.59 -4.83
CA THR A 217 -41.89 20.17 -5.08
C THR A 217 -40.93 19.68 -4.00
N ALA A 218 -40.16 18.62 -4.29
CA ALA A 218 -39.12 18.13 -3.40
C ALA A 218 -37.75 18.74 -3.72
N LEU A 219 -37.00 19.10 -2.67
CA LEU A 219 -35.75 19.85 -2.74
C LEU A 219 -34.64 19.09 -2.00
N ALA A 220 -33.63 18.62 -2.73
CA ALA A 220 -32.38 18.14 -2.15
C ALA A 220 -31.41 19.32 -2.05
N ILE A 221 -30.98 19.67 -0.84
CA ILE A 221 -30.16 20.87 -0.57
C ILE A 221 -28.84 20.42 0.05
N ASP A 222 -27.76 20.54 -0.71
CA ASP A 222 -26.45 19.96 -0.36
C ASP A 222 -25.31 20.98 -0.45
N ASP A 223 -24.11 20.56 -0.04
CA ASP A 223 -22.89 21.27 -0.36
C ASP A 223 -22.66 21.38 -1.87
N GLU A 224 -22.05 22.49 -2.30
CA GLU A 224 -21.49 22.60 -3.64
C GLU A 224 -20.55 21.42 -3.94
N GLY A 225 -20.82 20.73 -5.05
CA GLY A 225 -20.08 19.56 -5.51
C GLY A 225 -20.49 18.24 -4.86
N SER A 226 -21.57 18.19 -4.06
CA SER A 226 -22.18 16.92 -3.65
C SER A 226 -22.68 16.12 -4.87
N THR A 227 -22.51 14.81 -4.83
CA THR A 227 -22.84 13.90 -5.96
C THR A 227 -23.84 12.81 -5.58
N ASP A 228 -24.12 12.67 -4.30
CA ASP A 228 -24.82 11.58 -3.65
C ASP A 228 -25.91 12.14 -2.73
N PRO A 229 -26.98 12.76 -3.29
CA PRO A 229 -28.07 13.32 -2.51
C PRO A 229 -28.89 12.21 -1.83
N ASP A 230 -28.79 12.14 -0.50
CA ASP A 230 -29.45 11.14 0.32
C ASP A 230 -30.83 11.59 0.81
N ASP A 231 -31.07 12.89 0.93
CA ASP A 231 -32.30 13.46 1.45
C ASP A 231 -32.89 14.58 0.58
N ALA A 232 -34.21 14.76 0.69
CA ALA A 232 -34.94 15.87 0.09
C ALA A 232 -36.13 16.27 0.96
N LEU A 233 -36.52 17.54 0.89
CA LEU A 233 -37.61 18.11 1.68
C LEU A 233 -38.74 18.60 0.76
N SER A 234 -39.98 18.35 1.15
CA SER A 234 -41.16 19.00 0.54
C SER A 234 -42.20 19.37 1.60
N TRP A 235 -43.22 20.12 1.17
CA TRP A 235 -44.25 20.65 2.06
C TRP A 235 -45.64 20.48 1.43
N GLU A 236 -46.62 20.07 2.23
CA GLU A 236 -48.01 19.88 1.84
C GLU A 236 -48.92 20.05 3.07
N ASP A 237 -49.96 20.89 3.04
CA ASP A 237 -51.02 20.96 4.08
C ASP A 237 -50.53 20.89 5.55
N ASP A 238 -49.63 21.81 5.93
CA ASP A 238 -48.99 21.91 7.26
C ASP A 238 -48.19 20.66 7.66
N ARG A 239 -47.73 19.90 6.67
CA ARG A 239 -46.91 18.71 6.84
C ARG A 239 -45.60 18.90 6.10
N ILE A 240 -44.50 18.68 6.82
CA ILE A 240 -43.19 18.49 6.20
C ILE A 240 -43.07 17.04 5.75
N TRP A 241 -42.55 16.85 4.55
CA TRP A 241 -42.14 15.55 4.05
C TRP A 241 -40.62 15.50 3.94
N ILE A 242 -40.03 14.51 4.58
CA ILE A 242 -38.61 14.20 4.52
C ILE A 242 -38.47 12.92 3.70
N HIS A 243 -37.82 13.02 2.55
CA HIS A 243 -37.64 11.93 1.61
C HIS A 243 -36.20 11.44 1.72
N ILE A 244 -35.99 10.16 2.01
CA ILE A 244 -34.66 9.56 2.12
C ILE A 244 -34.47 8.54 1.00
N ALA A 245 -33.29 8.52 0.36
CA ALA A 245 -32.92 7.51 -0.63
C ALA A 245 -33.21 6.09 -0.12
N ASP A 246 -33.96 5.31 -0.91
CA ASP A 246 -34.47 4.01 -0.46
C ASP A 246 -33.47 2.86 -0.63
N VAL A 247 -32.35 2.95 0.08
CA VAL A 247 -31.25 1.97 0.02
C VAL A 247 -31.70 0.57 0.43
N ALA A 248 -32.59 0.48 1.42
CA ALA A 248 -33.10 -0.79 1.93
C ALA A 248 -33.93 -1.58 0.90
N ALA A 249 -34.46 -0.92 -0.14
CA ALA A 249 -35.14 -1.59 -1.24
C ALA A 249 -34.20 -2.46 -2.09
N LEU A 250 -32.89 -2.13 -2.14
CA LEU A 250 -31.90 -2.89 -2.90
C LEU A 250 -30.96 -3.71 -2.01
N ILE A 251 -30.70 -3.24 -0.79
CA ILE A 251 -29.73 -3.83 0.13
C ILE A 251 -30.48 -4.42 1.31
N THR A 252 -30.79 -5.72 1.20
CA THR A 252 -31.51 -6.46 2.23
C THR A 252 -30.55 -7.01 3.29
N PRO A 253 -31.02 -7.24 4.53
CA PRO A 253 -30.20 -7.78 5.60
C PRO A 253 -29.48 -9.07 5.20
N ASP A 254 -28.19 -9.15 5.52
CA ASP A 254 -27.27 -10.27 5.28
C ASP A 254 -27.02 -10.65 3.80
N SER A 255 -27.48 -9.82 2.86
CA SER A 255 -27.04 -9.87 1.47
C SER A 255 -25.53 -9.55 1.35
N ASP A 256 -24.90 -9.91 0.23
CA ASP A 256 -23.49 -9.62 -0.01
C ASP A 256 -23.21 -8.09 0.04
N ALA A 257 -24.13 -7.30 -0.50
CA ALA A 257 -24.10 -5.84 -0.45
C ALA A 257 -24.13 -5.30 1.00
N ASP A 258 -24.99 -5.85 1.85
CA ASP A 258 -25.09 -5.46 3.26
C ASP A 258 -23.82 -5.84 4.03
N ARG A 259 -23.27 -7.05 3.81
CA ARG A 259 -22.02 -7.47 4.45
C ARG A 259 -20.85 -6.56 4.10
N GLU A 260 -20.73 -6.18 2.82
CA GLU A 260 -19.70 -5.27 2.35
C GLU A 260 -19.88 -3.86 2.94
N ALA A 261 -21.09 -3.30 2.87
CA ALA A 261 -21.40 -1.99 3.44
C ALA A 261 -21.14 -1.96 4.95
N ARG A 262 -21.55 -3.01 5.67
CA ARG A 262 -21.32 -3.19 7.11
C ARG A 262 -19.84 -3.31 7.46
N ALA A 263 -19.03 -3.95 6.60
CA ALA A 263 -17.58 -4.06 6.79
C ALA A 263 -16.86 -2.70 6.62
N ARG A 264 -17.40 -1.81 5.76
CA ARG A 264 -16.90 -0.44 5.57
C ARG A 264 -17.39 0.53 6.64
N GLY A 265 -18.63 0.38 7.08
CA GLY A 265 -19.29 1.20 8.09
C GLY A 265 -19.81 2.55 7.59
N ALA A 266 -19.02 3.28 6.79
CA ALA A 266 -19.39 4.58 6.21
C ALA A 266 -18.61 4.86 4.91
N ASN A 267 -19.02 5.89 4.18
CA ASN A 267 -18.17 6.51 3.16
C ASN A 267 -16.90 7.07 3.83
N LEU A 268 -15.74 6.83 3.23
CA LEU A 268 -14.48 7.42 3.66
C LEU A 268 -14.19 8.66 2.80
N TYR A 269 -14.46 9.84 3.37
CA TYR A 269 -14.20 11.14 2.76
C TYR A 269 -12.76 11.57 3.04
N LEU A 270 -11.90 11.47 2.04
CA LEU A 270 -10.54 11.98 2.08
C LEU A 270 -10.43 13.28 1.26
N PRO A 271 -9.44 14.15 1.54
CA PRO A 271 -9.18 15.32 0.70
C PRO A 271 -8.99 14.98 -0.79
N GLU A 272 -8.38 13.84 -1.09
CA GLU A 272 -8.05 13.35 -2.42
C GLU A 272 -9.27 12.74 -3.15
N GLY A 273 -10.32 12.36 -2.41
CA GLY A 273 -11.52 11.75 -2.98
C GLY A 273 -12.34 10.96 -1.98
N THR A 274 -13.46 10.40 -2.45
CA THR A 274 -14.36 9.59 -1.63
C THR A 274 -14.23 8.12 -1.99
N ILE A 275 -14.03 7.28 -0.98
CA ILE A 275 -14.19 5.83 -1.11
C ILE A 275 -15.58 5.49 -0.57
N HIS A 276 -16.45 5.03 -1.45
CA HIS A 276 -17.85 4.86 -1.10
C HIS A 276 -18.09 3.55 -0.32
N MET A 277 -19.11 3.58 0.52
CA MET A 277 -19.69 2.42 1.21
C MET A 277 -20.43 1.52 0.22
N LEU A 278 -21.07 2.13 -0.77
CA LEU A 278 -21.88 1.49 -1.81
C LEU A 278 -21.29 1.75 -3.20
N PRO A 279 -21.51 0.88 -4.19
CA PRO A 279 -21.02 1.08 -5.55
C PRO A 279 -21.68 2.30 -6.17
N ALA A 280 -20.99 2.96 -7.11
CA ALA A 280 -21.53 4.13 -7.82
C ALA A 280 -22.91 3.88 -8.48
N ALA A 281 -23.20 2.62 -8.84
CA ALA A 281 -24.52 2.23 -9.34
C ALA A 281 -25.65 2.44 -8.31
N ALA A 282 -25.37 2.34 -7.01
CA ALA A 282 -26.36 2.61 -5.96
C ALA A 282 -26.75 4.08 -5.99
N THR A 283 -25.78 4.98 -5.98
CA THR A 283 -25.99 6.42 -6.10
C THR A 283 -26.73 6.76 -7.38
N ALA A 284 -26.32 6.19 -8.52
CA ALA A 284 -26.99 6.44 -9.80
C ALA A 284 -28.47 6.03 -9.79
N LEU A 285 -28.84 4.94 -9.10
CA LEU A 285 -30.21 4.42 -9.05
C LEU A 285 -31.08 5.09 -7.97
N LEU A 286 -30.49 5.42 -6.82
CA LEU A 286 -31.23 5.79 -5.60
C LEU A 286 -31.02 7.25 -5.19
N GLY A 287 -29.96 7.89 -5.68
CA GLY A 287 -29.67 9.29 -5.39
C GLY A 287 -30.82 10.19 -5.83
N LEU A 288 -31.34 10.97 -4.88
CA LEU A 288 -32.54 11.77 -5.09
C LEU A 288 -32.29 12.89 -6.11
N GLY A 289 -33.09 12.90 -7.18
CA GLY A 289 -32.97 13.88 -8.26
C GLY A 289 -31.89 13.56 -9.30
N LEU A 290 -31.29 12.36 -9.25
CA LEU A 290 -30.43 11.85 -10.33
C LEU A 290 -31.22 11.10 -11.42
N GLN A 291 -32.47 10.76 -11.12
CA GLN A 291 -33.44 10.17 -12.04
C GLN A 291 -34.66 11.09 -12.17
N GLU A 292 -35.42 10.95 -13.26
CA GLU A 292 -36.68 11.70 -13.47
C GLU A 292 -37.64 11.52 -12.28
N ARG A 293 -37.66 10.32 -11.72
CA ARG A 293 -38.41 9.98 -10.52
C ARG A 293 -37.55 9.10 -9.62
N SER A 294 -37.40 9.49 -8.37
CA SER A 294 -36.51 8.82 -7.42
C SER A 294 -37.33 7.97 -6.44
N PRO A 295 -36.91 6.72 -6.14
CA PRO A 295 -37.50 5.93 -5.07
C PRO A 295 -37.01 6.44 -3.72
N ALA A 296 -37.94 6.71 -2.81
CA ALA A 296 -37.61 7.21 -1.47
C ALA A 296 -38.42 6.50 -0.39
N LEU A 297 -37.83 6.38 0.79
CA LEU A 297 -38.56 6.15 2.03
C LEU A 297 -38.91 7.53 2.62
N SER A 298 -40.21 7.87 2.63
CA SER A 298 -40.69 9.19 3.00
C SER A 298 -41.31 9.22 4.40
N PHE A 299 -41.01 10.28 5.13
CA PHE A 299 -41.51 10.59 6.47
C PHE A 299 -42.34 11.88 6.41
N GLY A 300 -43.65 11.77 6.54
CA GLY A 300 -44.58 12.90 6.61
C GLY A 300 -44.89 13.25 8.05
N LEU A 301 -44.53 14.45 8.49
CA LEU A 301 -44.69 14.90 9.88
C LEU A 301 -45.58 16.14 9.95
N ARG A 302 -46.64 16.06 10.76
CA ARG A 302 -47.43 17.23 11.16
C ARG A 302 -47.08 17.59 12.60
N LEU A 303 -46.78 18.86 12.84
CA LEU A 303 -46.37 19.36 14.16
C LEU A 303 -47.47 20.20 14.80
N ASN A 304 -47.64 20.06 16.11
CA ASN A 304 -48.50 20.93 16.91
C ASN A 304 -47.91 22.35 16.99
N ALA A 305 -48.69 23.30 17.53
CA ALA A 305 -48.24 24.67 17.74
C ALA A 305 -46.95 24.77 18.58
N ASP A 306 -46.77 23.86 19.56
CA ASP A 306 -45.59 23.76 20.42
C ASP A 306 -44.41 22.98 19.80
N ALA A 307 -44.49 22.65 18.50
CA ALA A 307 -43.52 21.87 17.74
C ALA A 307 -43.32 20.42 18.26
N THR A 308 -44.33 19.84 18.93
CA THR A 308 -44.39 18.39 19.16
C THR A 308 -45.00 17.68 17.95
N ILE A 309 -44.57 16.44 17.68
CA ILE A 309 -45.10 15.66 16.56
C ILE A 309 -46.54 15.24 16.87
N ALA A 310 -47.48 15.66 16.02
CA ALA A 310 -48.89 15.36 16.11
C ALA A 310 -49.27 14.12 15.28
N GLU A 311 -48.72 14.01 14.07
CA GLU A 311 -48.95 12.89 13.16
C GLU A 311 -47.64 12.48 12.50
N ILE A 312 -47.50 11.17 12.26
CA ILE A 312 -46.39 10.57 11.52
C ILE A 312 -46.98 9.68 10.45
N GLU A 313 -46.46 9.81 9.24
CA GLU A 313 -46.64 8.86 8.17
C GLU A 313 -45.28 8.40 7.66
N ILE A 314 -45.10 7.10 7.47
CA ILE A 314 -43.88 6.52 6.89
C ILE A 314 -44.30 5.63 5.73
N THR A 315 -43.80 5.92 4.53
CA THR A 315 -44.19 5.17 3.32
C THR A 315 -43.08 5.13 2.27
N PRO A 316 -42.86 3.99 1.61
CA PRO A 316 -42.17 3.98 0.32
C PRO A 316 -42.91 4.88 -0.67
N SER A 317 -42.16 5.63 -1.47
CA SER A 317 -42.71 6.67 -2.32
C SER A 317 -41.92 6.86 -3.60
N TRP A 318 -42.56 7.54 -4.54
CA TRP A 318 -41.94 8.13 -5.72
C TRP A 318 -41.93 9.64 -5.59
N VAL A 319 -40.77 10.27 -5.79
CA VAL A 319 -40.60 11.72 -5.68
C VAL A 319 -39.91 12.30 -6.90
N GLN A 320 -40.23 13.55 -7.23
CA GLN A 320 -39.52 14.33 -8.25
C GLN A 320 -38.73 15.43 -7.54
N VAL A 321 -37.41 15.32 -7.57
CA VAL A 321 -36.51 16.11 -6.72
C VAL A 321 -35.73 17.10 -7.55
N THR A 322 -35.70 18.35 -7.11
CA THR A 322 -34.81 19.40 -7.62
C THR A 322 -33.61 19.53 -6.70
N ARG A 323 -32.40 19.51 -7.26
CA ARG A 323 -31.15 19.64 -6.50
C ARG A 323 -30.72 21.10 -6.45
N LEU A 324 -30.29 21.55 -5.28
CA LEU A 324 -29.82 22.91 -5.00
C LEU A 324 -28.59 22.85 -4.09
N THR A 325 -27.74 23.88 -4.16
CA THR A 325 -26.74 24.10 -3.12
C THR A 325 -27.35 24.81 -1.91
N TYR A 326 -26.69 24.70 -0.75
CA TYR A 326 -27.03 25.49 0.42
C TYR A 326 -27.05 26.99 0.12
N GLU A 327 -26.10 27.50 -0.66
CA GLU A 327 -26.04 28.90 -1.06
C GLU A 327 -27.26 29.31 -1.89
N GLU A 328 -27.63 28.52 -2.89
CA GLU A 328 -28.82 28.77 -3.73
C GLU A 328 -30.12 28.75 -2.89
N ALA A 329 -30.22 27.82 -1.94
CA ALA A 329 -31.36 27.75 -1.04
C ALA A 329 -31.40 28.94 -0.06
N ASP A 330 -30.24 29.41 0.43
CA ASP A 330 -30.17 30.52 1.40
C ASP A 330 -30.68 31.84 0.79
N GLU A 331 -30.38 32.07 -0.49
CA GLU A 331 -30.87 33.23 -1.25
C GLU A 331 -32.39 33.18 -1.47
N ARG A 332 -32.99 31.98 -1.45
CA ARG A 332 -34.39 31.72 -1.77
C ARG A 332 -35.28 31.51 -0.54
N LEU A 333 -34.75 31.68 0.68
CA LEU A 333 -35.49 31.46 1.94
C LEU A 333 -36.79 32.27 2.09
N ALA A 334 -36.97 33.34 1.31
CA ALA A 334 -38.20 34.13 1.29
C ALA A 334 -39.30 33.59 0.35
N GLU A 335 -38.96 32.65 -0.55
CA GLU A 335 -39.95 31.98 -1.39
C GLU A 335 -40.86 31.07 -0.55
N PRO A 336 -42.15 30.89 -0.92
CA PRO A 336 -43.15 30.27 -0.05
C PRO A 336 -42.73 28.92 0.57
N ILE A 337 -42.26 27.98 -0.26
CA ILE A 337 -41.87 26.64 0.22
C ILE A 337 -40.70 26.69 1.21
N PHE A 338 -39.67 27.51 0.93
CA PHE A 338 -38.52 27.63 1.82
C PHE A 338 -38.90 28.37 3.11
N ALA A 339 -39.78 29.38 3.02
CA ALA A 339 -40.25 30.11 4.19
C ALA A 339 -41.06 29.20 5.14
N GLU A 340 -41.89 28.30 4.60
CA GLU A 340 -42.63 27.31 5.38
C GLU A 340 -41.69 26.31 6.08
N LEU A 341 -40.76 25.71 5.33
CA LEU A 341 -39.75 24.80 5.86
C LEU A 341 -38.86 25.47 6.92
N TYR A 342 -38.39 26.68 6.64
CA TYR A 342 -37.53 27.44 7.55
C TYR A 342 -38.25 27.83 8.83
N ALA A 343 -39.49 28.31 8.74
CA ALA A 343 -40.28 28.66 9.92
C ALA A 343 -40.52 27.45 10.82
N LEU A 344 -40.75 26.27 10.22
CA LEU A 344 -40.88 25.02 10.96
C LEU A 344 -39.57 24.64 11.66
N ALA A 345 -38.45 24.66 10.94
CA ALA A 345 -37.11 24.37 11.45
C ALA A 345 -36.77 25.27 12.66
N GLN A 346 -37.02 26.58 12.55
CA GLN A 346 -36.80 27.53 13.65
C GLN A 346 -37.65 27.22 14.90
N ARG A 347 -38.92 26.85 14.71
CA ARG A 347 -39.81 26.47 15.83
C ARG A 347 -39.31 25.20 16.52
N TYR A 348 -38.86 24.22 15.75
CA TYR A 348 -38.33 22.97 16.30
C TYR A 348 -36.98 23.18 17.01
N ALA A 349 -36.09 23.98 16.44
CA ALA A 349 -34.83 24.38 17.08
C ALA A 349 -35.07 25.07 18.42
N ALA A 350 -35.98 26.05 18.47
CA ALA A 350 -36.34 26.76 19.71
C ALA A 350 -36.91 25.81 20.77
N ARG A 351 -37.73 24.84 20.35
CA ARG A 351 -38.22 23.78 21.23
C ARG A 351 -37.07 22.93 21.78
N ARG A 352 -36.16 22.46 20.94
CA ARG A 352 -35.01 21.64 21.35
C ARG A 352 -34.15 22.38 22.37
N GLN A 353 -33.84 23.65 22.11
CA GLN A 353 -33.10 24.51 23.03
C GLN A 353 -33.83 24.69 24.37
N ALA A 354 -35.15 24.93 24.35
CA ALA A 354 -35.96 25.02 25.56
C ALA A 354 -35.97 23.72 26.39
N ASN A 355 -35.75 22.57 25.74
CA ASN A 355 -35.62 21.26 26.37
C ASN A 355 -34.16 20.88 26.71
N GLY A 356 -33.24 21.83 26.67
CA GLY A 356 -31.85 21.64 27.12
C GLY A 356 -30.89 21.14 26.05
N ALA A 357 -31.25 21.19 24.76
CA ALA A 357 -30.31 20.91 23.69
C ALA A 357 -29.14 21.92 23.72
N VAL A 358 -27.92 21.41 23.53
CA VAL A 358 -26.69 22.19 23.44
C VAL A 358 -26.18 22.13 22.01
N GLU A 359 -25.85 23.29 21.45
CA GLU A 359 -25.30 23.42 20.11
C GLU A 359 -23.79 23.71 20.20
N LEU A 360 -22.99 22.89 19.52
CA LEU A 360 -21.54 23.06 19.42
C LEU A 360 -21.21 23.74 18.09
N SER A 361 -21.27 25.08 18.08
CA SER A 361 -20.92 25.87 16.89
C SER A 361 -19.39 26.01 16.79
N LEU A 362 -18.75 25.03 16.17
CA LEU A 362 -17.32 25.07 15.83
C LEU A 362 -17.14 25.51 14.38
N SER A 363 -16.01 26.13 14.07
CA SER A 363 -15.67 26.48 12.68
C SER A 363 -15.31 25.23 11.90
N GLU A 364 -15.92 25.05 10.74
CA GLU A 364 -15.70 23.91 9.85
C GLU A 364 -15.02 24.36 8.55
N VAL A 365 -14.29 23.43 7.93
CA VAL A 365 -13.58 23.65 6.67
C VAL A 365 -13.78 22.47 5.73
N LYS A 366 -13.80 22.75 4.44
CA LYS A 366 -13.71 21.76 3.36
C LYS A 366 -12.27 21.68 2.90
N ILE A 367 -11.69 20.48 3.00
CA ILE A 367 -10.32 20.20 2.57
C ILE A 367 -10.41 19.36 1.30
N ARG A 368 -9.72 19.79 0.24
CA ARG A 368 -9.63 19.08 -1.04
C ARG A 368 -8.19 19.06 -1.54
N VAL A 369 -7.84 18.03 -2.28
CA VAL A 369 -6.59 17.96 -3.05
C VAL A 369 -6.94 17.90 -4.54
N HIS A 370 -6.42 18.84 -5.32
CA HIS A 370 -6.58 18.89 -6.77
C HIS A 370 -5.22 19.16 -7.42
N ASP A 371 -4.81 18.34 -8.37
CA ASP A 371 -3.53 18.47 -9.09
C ASP A 371 -2.33 18.69 -8.14
N GLU A 372 -2.27 17.89 -7.06
CA GLU A 372 -1.29 17.97 -5.97
C GLU A 372 -1.34 19.23 -5.08
N GLU A 373 -2.31 20.12 -5.29
CA GLU A 373 -2.51 21.29 -4.43
C GLU A 373 -3.56 21.03 -3.34
N VAL A 374 -3.21 21.36 -2.09
CA VAL A 374 -4.13 21.30 -0.95
C VAL A 374 -4.91 22.61 -0.85
N VAL A 375 -6.24 22.52 -0.98
CA VAL A 375 -7.17 23.65 -0.86
C VAL A 375 -8.01 23.50 0.39
N ILE A 376 -7.95 24.50 1.27
CA ILE A 376 -8.74 24.57 2.50
C ILE A 376 -9.69 25.77 2.42
N LYS A 377 -11.00 25.51 2.42
CA LYS A 377 -12.03 26.56 2.38
C LYS A 377 -12.87 26.52 3.64
N PRO A 378 -13.09 27.64 4.35
CA PRO A 378 -14.05 27.68 5.44
C PRO A 378 -15.47 27.44 4.92
N LEU A 379 -16.26 26.65 5.64
CA LEU A 379 -17.68 26.47 5.35
C LEU A 379 -18.46 27.66 5.94
N PRO A 380 -19.24 28.39 5.12
CA PRO A 380 -20.05 29.49 5.63
C PRO A 380 -21.21 28.97 6.47
N ALA A 381 -21.53 29.71 7.54
CA ALA A 381 -22.76 29.49 8.31
C ALA A 381 -23.95 30.02 7.52
N LEU A 382 -24.71 29.10 6.91
CA LEU A 382 -25.88 29.40 6.09
C LEU A 382 -27.15 28.94 6.83
N ARG A 383 -28.22 29.74 6.74
CA ARG A 383 -29.51 29.42 7.39
C ARG A 383 -30.18 28.24 6.71
N SER A 384 -29.91 28.02 5.43
CA SER A 384 -30.32 26.82 4.70
C SER A 384 -29.70 25.53 5.26
N ARG A 385 -28.48 25.59 5.83
CA ARG A 385 -27.88 24.43 6.53
C ARG A 385 -28.64 24.11 7.81
N ASP A 386 -28.97 25.14 8.58
CA ASP A 386 -29.77 24.98 9.79
C ASP A 386 -31.16 24.41 9.46
N LEU A 387 -31.78 24.86 8.37
CA LEU A 387 -33.05 24.34 7.88
C LEU A 387 -33.00 22.82 7.66
N VAL A 388 -32.04 22.35 6.85
CA VAL A 388 -31.90 20.92 6.55
C VAL A 388 -31.55 20.14 7.80
N ARG A 389 -30.59 20.64 8.59
CA ARG A 389 -30.20 20.03 9.87
C ARG A 389 -31.38 19.81 10.81
N GLU A 390 -32.21 20.83 11.02
CA GLU A 390 -33.37 20.71 11.91
C GLU A 390 -34.48 19.82 11.34
N ALA A 391 -34.55 19.65 10.02
CA ALA A 391 -35.45 18.67 9.41
C ALA A 391 -34.96 17.22 9.59
N MET A 392 -33.65 16.99 9.67
CA MET A 392 -33.05 15.67 9.90
C MET A 392 -33.02 15.23 11.37
N LEU A 393 -33.21 16.16 12.32
CA LEU A 393 -33.23 15.93 13.77
C LEU A 393 -34.64 15.70 14.31
#